data_AF-A0A9E5KMG0-F1
#
_entry.id   AF-A0A9E5KMG0-F1
#
_cell.length_a   1.000
_cell.length_b   1.000
_cell.length_c   1.000
_cell.angle_alpha   90.00
_cell.angle_beta   90.00
_cell.angle_gamma   90.00
#
_symmetry.space_group_name_H-M   'P 1'
#
loop_
_entity.id
_entity.type
_entity.pdbx_description
1 polymer ?
#
loop_
_entity_poly.entity_id
_entity_poly.type
_entity_poly.pdbx_seq_one_letter_code
_entity_poly.pdbx_strand_id
1 'polypeptide(L)'
;MFDKPAIQQIQESQTAHVVQDNILRALTTEGVLALPDSVATKDLEAYMPKRRRQRGNFRTSDKASFASYVQEHKEHGATVFIDADHMIAAGILNLGTKETPGHCDNRAVLALQKTAGYLALFNLCSRSIQTQRDLAEFLEDWASNLFCLDEAGNTIEPKKAIAAVRKLTVESMQKVESAQNTLSASRSTFEQVNATSTEPIPVRIVFNCAPYFGLSERAIALRVGVLTSGKDPAFTCRIVNETALGEEMAQEFAELVKASLTDTPVAIGTYEAK
;
A
#
# COMPACT_ATOMS: atom_id res chain seq x y z
N MET A 1 -56.72 -4.24 45.58
CA MET A 1 -56.00 -5.32 44.88
C MET A 1 -55.18 -4.62 43.80
N PHE A 2 -53.85 -4.70 43.81
CA PHE A 2 -53.04 -3.99 42.82
C PHE A 2 -53.24 -4.62 41.44
N ASP A 3 -53.60 -3.81 40.45
CA ASP A 3 -53.74 -4.27 39.07
C ASP A 3 -52.37 -4.62 38.48
N LYS A 4 -52.32 -5.63 37.61
CA LYS A 4 -51.11 -6.10 36.91
C LYS A 4 -50.21 -4.98 36.34
N PRO A 5 -50.74 -3.93 35.68
CA PRO A 5 -49.93 -2.78 35.24
C PRO A 5 -49.28 -1.97 36.38
N ALA A 6 -49.95 -1.84 37.54
CA ALA A 6 -49.39 -1.13 38.69
C ALA A 6 -48.22 -1.90 39.32
N ILE A 7 -48.30 -3.23 39.36
CA ILE A 7 -47.21 -4.09 39.84
C ILE A 7 -46.00 -3.99 38.90
N GLN A 8 -46.23 -3.94 37.58
CA GLN A 8 -45.17 -3.81 36.58
C GLN A 8 -44.44 -2.45 36.68
N GLN A 9 -45.16 -1.34 36.85
CA GLN A 9 -44.54 -0.02 37.06
C GLN A 9 -43.74 0.05 38.37
N ILE A 10 -44.21 -0.60 39.45
CA ILE A 10 -43.47 -0.66 40.72
C ILE A 10 -42.17 -1.45 40.54
N GLN A 11 -42.21 -2.57 39.80
CA GLN A 11 -41.01 -3.35 39.48
C GLN A 11 -40.02 -2.56 38.62
N GLU A 12 -40.48 -1.85 37.59
CA GLU A 12 -39.64 -0.99 36.75
C GLU A 12 -38.97 0.13 37.55
N SER A 13 -39.72 0.80 38.44
CA SER A 13 -39.20 1.86 39.30
C SER A 13 -38.15 1.36 40.29
N GLN A 14 -38.40 0.22 40.95
CA GLN A 14 -37.42 -0.41 41.84
C GLN A 14 -36.15 -0.83 41.09
N THR A 15 -36.32 -1.35 39.88
CA THR A 15 -35.22 -1.75 39.02
C THR A 15 -34.36 -0.55 38.63
N ALA A 16 -34.96 0.57 38.22
CA ALA A 16 -34.24 1.80 37.89
C ALA A 16 -33.39 2.31 39.07
N HIS A 17 -33.93 2.25 40.29
CA HIS A 17 -33.23 2.71 41.49
C HIS A 17 -32.03 1.82 41.85
N VAL A 18 -32.17 0.50 41.70
CA VAL A 18 -31.08 -0.47 41.92
C VAL A 18 -29.99 -0.33 40.86
N VAL A 19 -30.38 -0.06 39.61
CA VAL A 19 -29.44 0.19 38.52
C VAL A 19 -28.58 1.43 38.79
N GLN A 20 -29.19 2.53 39.25
CA GLN A 20 -28.45 3.77 39.50
C GLN A 20 -27.36 3.62 40.58
N ASP A 21 -27.70 2.98 41.70
CA ASP A 21 -26.74 2.74 42.80
C ASP A 21 -25.63 1.76 42.38
N ASN A 22 -25.97 0.74 41.60
CA ASN A 22 -24.99 -0.26 41.17
C ASN A 22 -24.08 0.25 40.04
N ILE A 23 -24.53 1.16 39.17
CA ILE A 23 -23.67 1.84 38.18
C ILE A 23 -22.58 2.63 38.87
N LEU A 24 -22.93 3.42 39.90
CA LEU A 24 -21.95 4.20 40.66
C LEU A 24 -20.89 3.31 41.32
N ARG A 25 -21.30 2.16 41.86
CA ARG A 25 -20.39 1.17 42.45
C ARG A 25 -19.54 0.44 41.40
N ALA A 26 -20.10 0.08 40.25
CA ALA A 26 -19.37 -0.59 39.16
C ALA A 26 -18.33 0.32 38.50
N LEU A 27 -18.53 1.64 38.53
CA LEU A 27 -17.54 2.62 38.06
C LEU A 27 -16.36 2.79 39.04
N THR A 28 -16.51 2.38 40.31
CA THR A 28 -15.48 2.46 41.35
C THR A 28 -14.79 1.13 41.67
N THR A 29 -15.34 0.01 41.22
CA THR A 29 -14.81 -1.34 41.48
C THR A 29 -14.88 -2.15 40.18
N GLU A 30 -13.73 -2.61 39.73
CA GLU A 30 -13.55 -3.29 38.44
C GLU A 30 -14.56 -4.44 38.22
N GLY A 31 -15.34 -4.32 37.15
CA GLY A 31 -15.72 -5.47 36.34
C GLY A 31 -17.09 -6.06 36.62
N VAL A 32 -18.03 -5.72 35.73
CA VAL A 32 -19.32 -6.38 35.46
C VAL A 32 -20.49 -5.96 36.37
N LEU A 33 -21.52 -5.44 35.71
CA LEU A 33 -22.80 -5.07 36.30
C LEU A 33 -23.92 -5.83 35.59
N ALA A 34 -24.68 -6.63 36.34
CA ALA A 34 -25.89 -7.27 35.82
C ALA A 34 -27.01 -6.22 35.74
N LEU A 35 -27.34 -5.80 34.52
CA LEU A 35 -28.49 -4.95 34.22
C LEU A 35 -29.61 -5.82 33.64
N PRO A 36 -30.88 -5.60 34.01
CA PRO A 36 -31.99 -6.24 33.32
C PRO A 36 -32.08 -5.78 31.86
N ASP A 37 -32.46 -6.68 30.95
CA ASP A 37 -32.55 -6.44 29.50
C ASP A 37 -33.45 -5.25 29.11
N SER A 38 -34.36 -4.85 30.00
CA SER A 38 -35.27 -3.70 29.81
C SER A 38 -34.57 -2.34 29.93
N VAL A 39 -33.33 -2.28 30.40
CA VAL A 39 -32.61 -1.02 30.62
C VAL A 39 -31.56 -0.81 29.53
N ALA A 40 -31.94 -0.06 28.50
CA ALA A 40 -31.02 0.34 27.44
C ALA A 40 -29.99 1.36 27.97
N THR A 41 -28.72 0.96 28.07
CA THR A 41 -27.61 1.88 28.30
C THR A 41 -27.41 2.79 27.10
N LYS A 42 -27.43 4.12 27.33
CA LYS A 42 -27.11 5.13 26.32
C LYS A 42 -25.91 5.95 26.73
N ASP A 43 -24.98 6.16 25.80
CA ASP A 43 -23.88 7.09 25.98
C ASP A 43 -24.40 8.54 25.95
N LEU A 44 -24.13 9.30 27.01
CA LEU A 44 -24.55 10.70 27.13
C LEU A 44 -23.50 11.69 26.65
N GLU A 45 -22.32 11.25 26.25
CA GLU A 45 -21.20 12.12 25.85
C GLU A 45 -21.59 13.09 24.71
N ALA A 46 -22.47 12.68 23.81
CA ALA A 46 -22.98 13.52 22.72
C ALA A 46 -23.72 14.78 23.21
N TYR A 47 -24.24 14.76 24.43
CA TYR A 47 -24.96 15.88 25.05
C TYR A 47 -24.08 16.67 26.04
N MET A 48 -22.83 16.25 26.25
CA MET A 48 -21.90 16.94 27.14
C MET A 48 -21.23 18.12 26.42
N PRO A 49 -20.92 19.24 27.11
CA PRO A 49 -20.22 20.37 26.49
C PRO A 49 -18.81 20.05 25.96
N LYS A 50 -18.18 18.99 26.51
CA LYS A 50 -16.85 18.53 26.13
C LYS A 50 -16.85 17.00 26.05
N ARG A 51 -15.99 16.45 25.18
CA ARG A 51 -15.71 15.01 25.16
C ARG A 51 -15.01 14.58 26.45
N ARG A 52 -15.19 13.32 26.83
CA ARG A 52 -14.56 12.68 28.00
C ARG A 52 -13.04 12.54 27.85
N ARG A 53 -12.58 12.41 26.61
CA ARG A 53 -11.16 12.35 26.24
C ARG A 53 -10.97 12.77 24.79
N GLN A 54 -9.73 13.06 24.41
CA GLN A 54 -9.38 13.26 23.01
C GLN A 54 -9.46 11.93 22.26
N ARG A 55 -10.09 11.95 21.08
CA ARG A 55 -10.17 10.83 20.15
C ARG A 55 -10.36 11.33 18.73
N GLY A 56 -9.84 10.60 17.76
CA GLY A 56 -9.83 11.03 16.37
C GLY A 56 -8.96 10.14 15.50
N ASN A 57 -9.03 10.37 14.20
CA ASN A 57 -8.18 9.71 13.22
C ASN A 57 -7.64 10.76 12.25
N PHE A 58 -6.47 11.33 12.57
CA PHE A 58 -5.76 12.25 11.69
C PHE A 58 -5.11 11.46 10.56
N ARG A 59 -5.34 11.87 9.30
CA ARG A 59 -4.75 11.21 8.12
C ARG A 59 -4.02 12.23 7.26
N THR A 60 -2.78 11.92 6.89
CA THR A 60 -1.95 12.77 6.03
C THR A 60 -1.03 11.93 5.15
N SER A 61 -0.56 12.51 4.04
CA SER A 61 0.56 11.99 3.24
C SER A 61 1.86 12.73 3.53
N ASP A 62 1.81 13.84 4.27
CA ASP A 62 2.99 14.62 4.65
C ASP A 62 3.59 14.14 5.98
N LYS A 63 4.86 13.74 5.92
CA LYS A 63 5.63 13.28 7.07
C LYS A 63 5.80 14.36 8.15
N ALA A 64 6.01 15.62 7.76
CA ALA A 64 6.23 16.70 8.73
C ALA A 64 4.97 16.99 9.55
N SER A 65 3.82 17.04 8.88
CA SER A 65 2.51 17.16 9.52
C SER A 65 2.21 15.96 10.43
N PHE A 66 2.53 14.73 9.98
CA PHE A 66 2.37 13.53 10.79
C PHE A 66 3.21 13.59 12.08
N ALA A 67 4.50 13.89 11.95
CA ALA A 67 5.41 13.98 13.09
C ALA A 67 4.98 15.05 14.08
N SER A 68 4.63 16.25 13.59
CA SER A 68 4.16 17.36 14.43
C SER A 68 2.90 16.97 15.19
N TYR A 69 1.93 16.35 14.52
CA TYR A 69 0.68 15.92 15.14
C TYR A 69 0.93 14.86 16.23
N VAL A 70 1.78 13.86 15.95
CA VAL A 70 2.14 12.81 16.92
C VAL A 70 2.82 13.42 18.14
N GLN A 71 3.75 14.37 17.96
CA GLN A 71 4.45 14.99 19.08
C GLN A 71 3.55 15.86 19.95
N GLU A 72 2.61 16.58 19.35
CA GLU A 72 1.66 17.45 20.07
C GLU A 72 0.62 16.65 20.86
N HIS A 73 0.22 15.48 20.35
CA HIS A 73 -0.93 14.73 20.86
C HIS A 73 -0.57 13.36 21.47
N LYS A 74 0.72 13.03 21.62
CA LYS A 74 1.12 11.77 22.27
C LYS A 74 0.77 11.77 23.75
N GLU A 75 0.11 10.72 24.20
CA GLU A 75 -0.06 10.41 25.61
C GLU A 75 1.01 9.40 26.06
N HIS A 76 1.05 9.11 27.36
CA HIS A 76 1.99 8.13 27.90
C HIS A 76 1.75 6.76 27.27
N GLY A 77 2.83 6.14 26.75
CA GLY A 77 2.76 4.85 26.06
C GLY A 77 2.41 4.92 24.56
N ALA A 78 2.26 6.12 23.98
CA ALA A 78 2.04 6.28 22.54
C ALA A 78 3.09 5.51 21.72
N THR A 79 2.64 4.78 20.70
CA THR A 79 3.51 3.96 19.84
C THR A 79 3.08 4.09 18.39
N VAL A 80 4.06 4.15 17.48
CA VAL A 80 3.83 4.16 16.03
C VAL A 80 4.13 2.79 15.46
N PHE A 81 3.20 2.28 14.65
CA PHE A 81 3.28 0.99 13.99
C PHE A 81 3.42 1.21 12.49
N ILE A 82 4.33 0.49 11.84
CA ILE A 82 4.61 0.64 10.41
C ILE A 82 4.17 -0.62 9.68
N ASP A 83 3.13 -0.47 8.87
CA ASP A 83 2.68 -1.43 7.89
C ASP A 83 3.54 -1.28 6.63
N ALA A 84 4.55 -2.15 6.54
CA ALA A 84 5.50 -2.22 5.44
C ALA A 84 4.83 -2.56 4.10
N ASP A 85 3.81 -3.42 4.12
CA ASP A 85 3.15 -3.92 2.92
C ASP A 85 2.32 -2.82 2.25
N HIS A 86 1.67 -1.99 3.06
CA HIS A 86 0.81 -0.91 2.58
C HIS A 86 1.50 0.47 2.54
N MET A 87 2.74 0.58 3.00
CA MET A 87 3.48 1.86 3.17
C MET A 87 2.70 2.86 4.04
N ILE A 88 2.17 2.37 5.17
CA ILE A 88 1.38 3.15 6.12
C ILE A 88 2.05 3.14 7.49
N ALA A 89 2.17 4.30 8.13
CA ALA A 89 2.53 4.39 9.54
C ALA A 89 1.31 4.86 10.34
N ALA A 90 0.93 4.07 11.36
CA ALA A 90 -0.19 4.33 12.24
C ALA A 90 0.32 4.59 13.67
N GLY A 91 0.23 5.84 14.12
CA GLY A 91 0.45 6.24 15.50
C GLY A 91 -0.81 6.03 16.33
N ILE A 92 -0.70 5.25 17.40
CA ILE A 92 -1.73 5.13 18.44
C ILE A 92 -1.29 6.01 19.60
N LEU A 93 -1.96 7.14 19.74
CA LEU A 93 -1.52 8.22 20.61
C LEU A 93 -1.87 7.97 22.07
N ASN A 94 -2.92 7.19 22.33
CA ASN A 94 -3.40 6.82 23.66
C ASN A 94 -3.42 5.30 23.85
N LEU A 95 -2.29 4.64 23.52
CA LEU A 95 -2.10 3.20 23.71
C LEU A 95 -2.00 2.82 25.19
N GLY A 96 -1.39 3.67 26.02
CA GLY A 96 -1.14 3.39 27.44
C GLY A 96 0.03 2.43 27.66
N THR A 97 0.14 1.92 28.89
CA THR A 97 1.18 0.97 29.30
C THR A 97 0.59 -0.42 29.55
N LYS A 98 1.42 -1.40 29.90
CA LYS A 98 0.93 -2.74 30.26
C LYS A 98 0.11 -2.71 31.53
N GLU A 99 0.46 -1.82 32.46
CA GLU A 99 -0.16 -1.64 33.76
C GLU A 99 -1.39 -0.71 33.67
N THR A 100 -1.36 0.24 32.74
CA THR A 100 -2.43 1.21 32.49
C THR A 100 -2.78 1.28 30.99
N PRO A 101 -3.50 0.28 30.45
CA PRO A 101 -3.87 0.26 29.04
C PRO A 101 -4.80 1.42 28.69
N GLY A 102 -4.56 2.03 27.54
CA GLY A 102 -5.33 3.15 27.02
C GLY A 102 -6.44 2.72 26.06
N HIS A 103 -7.20 3.70 25.57
CA HIS A 103 -8.40 3.46 24.75
C HIS A 103 -8.10 3.19 23.26
N CYS A 104 -6.89 3.51 22.77
CA CYS A 104 -6.47 3.28 21.38
C CYS A 104 -7.38 3.92 20.31
N ASP A 105 -8.14 4.96 20.67
CA ASP A 105 -9.13 5.66 19.83
C ASP A 105 -8.67 7.05 19.37
N ASN A 106 -7.47 7.49 19.79
CA ASN A 106 -6.78 8.63 19.23
C ASN A 106 -5.64 8.17 18.32
N ARG A 107 -5.77 8.40 17.02
CA ARG A 107 -4.90 7.83 15.98
C ARG A 107 -4.39 8.90 15.02
N ALA A 108 -3.17 8.72 14.57
CA ALA A 108 -2.56 9.44 13.47
C ALA A 108 -2.11 8.43 12.41
N VAL A 109 -2.36 8.72 11.13
CA VAL A 109 -2.02 7.83 10.02
C VAL A 109 -1.28 8.62 8.95
N LEU A 110 -0.05 8.21 8.68
CA LEU A 110 0.73 8.63 7.52
C LEU A 110 0.58 7.54 6.45
N ALA A 111 -0.03 7.88 5.32
CA ALA A 111 -0.13 6.99 4.17
C ALA A 111 0.65 7.60 3.01
N LEU A 112 1.75 6.96 2.60
CA LEU A 112 2.54 7.46 1.48
C LEU A 112 1.74 7.35 0.18
N GLN A 113 1.82 8.39 -0.64
CA GLN A 113 1.23 8.40 -1.97
C GLN A 113 2.26 7.93 -3.00
N LYS A 114 1.83 7.00 -3.87
CA LYS A 114 2.64 6.60 -5.03
C LYS A 114 2.83 7.81 -5.94
N THR A 115 4.02 7.98 -6.50
CA THR A 115 4.24 9.00 -7.54
C THR A 115 3.52 8.61 -8.83
N ALA A 116 3.33 9.57 -9.74
CA ALA A 116 2.69 9.30 -11.04
C ALA A 116 3.45 8.22 -11.83
N GLY A 117 4.77 8.28 -11.85
CA GLY A 117 5.62 7.29 -12.55
C GLY A 117 5.48 5.89 -11.98
N TYR A 118 5.58 5.75 -10.65
CA TYR A 118 5.46 4.45 -10.01
C TYR A 118 4.05 3.88 -10.08
N LEU A 119 3.01 4.73 -10.01
CA LEU A 119 1.63 4.30 -10.21
C LEU A 119 1.42 3.77 -11.64
N ALA A 120 1.96 4.44 -12.65
CA ALA A 120 1.91 3.98 -14.04
C ALA A 120 2.64 2.64 -14.21
N LEU A 121 3.84 2.51 -13.64
CA LEU A 121 4.61 1.27 -13.61
C LEU A 121 3.84 0.12 -12.95
N PHE A 122 3.29 0.37 -11.76
CA PHE A 122 2.53 -0.61 -10.98
C PHE A 122 1.28 -1.08 -11.75
N ASN A 123 0.56 -0.15 -12.39
CA ASN A 123 -0.59 -0.48 -13.22
C ASN A 123 -0.21 -1.31 -14.46
N LEU A 124 0.96 -1.03 -15.05
CA LEU A 124 1.50 -1.80 -16.18
C LEU A 124 1.93 -3.22 -15.75
N CYS A 125 2.48 -3.40 -14.54
CA CYS A 125 2.98 -4.70 -14.10
C CYS A 125 1.94 -5.56 -13.36
N SER A 126 0.90 -4.94 -12.80
CA SER A 126 -0.13 -5.64 -12.02
C SER A 126 -1.09 -6.48 -12.85
N ARG A 127 -1.21 -6.21 -14.16
CA ARG A 127 -2.01 -7.07 -15.07
C ARG A 127 -1.13 -8.13 -15.71
N SER A 128 -1.65 -9.35 -15.80
CA SER A 128 -0.94 -10.49 -16.37
C SER A 128 -0.58 -10.30 -17.84
N ILE A 129 -1.39 -9.55 -18.59
CA ILE A 129 -1.22 -9.32 -20.04
C ILE A 129 -1.46 -7.84 -20.33
N GLN A 130 -0.56 -7.24 -21.09
CA GLN A 130 -0.61 -5.87 -21.58
C GLN A 130 -0.81 -5.87 -23.09
N THR A 131 -1.57 -4.90 -23.58
CA THR A 131 -1.68 -4.68 -25.02
C THR A 131 -0.44 -3.97 -25.53
N GLN A 132 -0.19 -4.07 -26.84
CA GLN A 132 0.83 -3.27 -27.52
C GLN A 132 0.67 -1.77 -27.27
N ARG A 133 -0.59 -1.30 -27.19
CA ARG A 133 -0.91 0.09 -26.92
C ARG A 133 -0.48 0.50 -25.51
N ASP A 134 -0.82 -0.30 -24.49
CA ASP A 134 -0.49 0.00 -23.09
C ASP A 134 1.03 0.16 -22.90
N LEU A 135 1.81 -0.78 -23.44
CA LEU A 135 3.28 -0.72 -23.32
C LEU A 135 3.86 0.46 -24.11
N ALA A 136 3.37 0.73 -25.32
CA ALA A 136 3.87 1.83 -26.13
C ALA A 136 3.57 3.20 -25.49
N GLU A 137 2.36 3.42 -24.97
CA GLU A 137 1.99 4.66 -24.26
C GLU A 137 2.87 4.87 -23.03
N PHE A 138 3.11 3.81 -22.22
CA PHE A 138 4.02 3.91 -21.08
C PHE A 138 5.44 4.30 -21.50
N LEU A 139 5.98 3.67 -22.56
CA LEU A 139 7.32 4.00 -23.06
C LEU A 139 7.41 5.44 -23.59
N GLU A 140 6.34 5.94 -24.22
CA GLU A 140 6.23 7.30 -24.77
C GLU A 140 6.19 8.35 -23.65
N ASP A 141 5.34 8.14 -22.64
CA ASP A 141 5.15 9.07 -21.52
C ASP A 141 6.41 9.23 -20.65
N TRP A 142 7.20 8.15 -20.53
CA TRP A 142 8.34 8.08 -19.62
C TRP A 142 9.70 7.97 -20.32
N ALA A 143 9.79 8.24 -21.63
CA ALA A 143 10.98 8.00 -22.45
C ALA A 143 12.30 8.54 -21.87
N SER A 144 12.27 9.68 -21.15
CA SER A 144 13.44 10.28 -20.50
C SER A 144 13.96 9.50 -19.29
N ASN A 145 13.11 8.70 -18.66
CA ASN A 145 13.38 7.96 -17.44
C ASN A 145 13.67 6.48 -17.70
N LEU A 146 13.73 6.08 -18.97
CA LEU A 146 13.82 4.69 -19.39
C LEU A 146 15.18 4.37 -20.00
N PHE A 147 15.69 3.20 -19.64
CA PHE A 147 16.84 2.58 -20.27
C PHE A 147 16.45 1.19 -20.76
N CYS A 148 16.45 1.01 -22.08
CA CYS A 148 15.95 -0.19 -22.74
C CYS A 148 17.11 -1.09 -23.19
N LEU A 149 16.94 -2.40 -23.05
CA LEU A 149 17.93 -3.42 -23.38
C LEU A 149 17.32 -4.55 -24.20
N ASP A 150 18.04 -5.00 -25.21
CA ASP A 150 17.70 -6.19 -26.00
C ASP A 150 18.11 -7.51 -25.29
N GLU A 151 17.85 -8.65 -25.92
CA GLU A 151 18.21 -9.98 -25.39
C GLU A 151 19.72 -10.18 -25.19
N ALA A 152 20.54 -9.54 -26.02
CA ALA A 152 21.99 -9.59 -25.92
C ALA A 152 22.55 -8.62 -24.88
N GLY A 153 21.68 -7.79 -24.27
CA GLY A 153 22.07 -6.78 -23.29
C GLY A 153 22.58 -5.48 -23.92
N ASN A 154 22.40 -5.28 -25.23
CA ASN A 154 22.74 -4.02 -25.89
C ASN A 154 21.70 -2.94 -25.57
N THR A 155 22.17 -1.70 -25.42
CA THR A 155 21.29 -0.56 -25.21
C THR A 155 20.50 -0.21 -26.45
N ILE A 156 19.18 -0.06 -26.27
CA ILE A 156 18.25 0.42 -27.27
C ILE A 156 17.88 1.86 -26.91
N GLU A 157 18.02 2.77 -27.86
CA GLU A 157 17.52 4.14 -27.71
C GLU A 157 15.99 4.12 -27.49
N PRO A 158 15.44 4.88 -26.52
CA PRO A 158 14.01 4.83 -26.19
C PRO A 158 13.08 5.01 -27.41
N LYS A 159 13.42 5.91 -28.35
CA LYS A 159 12.65 6.12 -29.59
C LYS A 159 12.60 4.86 -30.47
N LYS A 160 13.70 4.11 -30.55
CA LYS A 160 13.77 2.85 -31.29
C LYS A 160 13.00 1.75 -30.57
N ALA A 161 13.06 1.71 -29.24
CA ALA A 161 12.28 0.78 -28.43
C ALA A 161 10.77 1.00 -28.61
N ILE A 162 10.30 2.26 -28.58
CA ILE A 162 8.91 2.62 -28.84
C ILE A 162 8.48 2.20 -30.24
N ALA A 163 9.28 2.53 -31.27
CA ALA A 163 9.00 2.16 -32.64
C ALA A 163 8.94 0.63 -32.84
N ALA A 164 9.86 -0.11 -32.21
CA ALA A 164 9.89 -1.57 -32.23
C ALA A 164 8.61 -2.15 -31.63
N VAL A 165 8.18 -1.65 -30.46
CA VAL A 165 6.95 -2.08 -29.80
C VAL A 165 5.73 -1.77 -30.68
N ARG A 166 5.62 -0.56 -31.26
CA ARG A 166 4.50 -0.14 -32.13
C ARG A 166 4.40 -0.91 -33.44
N LYS A 167 5.55 -1.27 -34.04
CA LYS A 167 5.60 -1.99 -35.31
C LYS A 167 5.53 -3.50 -35.15
N LEU A 168 5.56 -4.01 -33.91
CA LEU A 168 5.53 -5.43 -33.65
C LEU A 168 4.25 -6.05 -34.23
N THR A 169 4.41 -7.12 -34.99
CA THR A 169 3.30 -7.96 -35.45
C THR A 169 3.61 -9.42 -35.13
N VAL A 170 2.57 -10.23 -34.97
CA VAL A 170 2.71 -11.68 -34.70
C VAL A 170 3.52 -12.37 -35.80
N GLU A 171 3.31 -11.99 -37.07
CA GLU A 171 4.06 -12.50 -38.22
C GLU A 171 5.55 -12.13 -38.20
N SER A 172 5.89 -10.93 -37.71
CA SER A 172 7.29 -10.50 -37.57
C SER A 172 8.04 -11.37 -36.56
N MET A 173 7.35 -11.91 -35.54
CA MET A 173 7.94 -12.80 -34.54
C MET A 173 8.08 -14.25 -35.02
N GLN A 174 7.09 -14.79 -35.74
CA GLN A 174 7.23 -16.12 -36.35
C GLN A 174 8.43 -16.17 -37.32
N LYS A 175 8.71 -15.06 -38.02
CA LYS A 175 9.91 -14.94 -38.86
C LYS A 175 11.21 -14.93 -38.05
N VAL A 176 11.24 -14.27 -36.90
CA VAL A 176 12.41 -14.27 -36.00
C VAL A 176 12.63 -15.65 -35.39
N GLU A 177 11.60 -16.32 -34.86
CA GLU A 177 11.69 -17.70 -34.34
C GLU A 177 12.13 -18.69 -35.44
N SER A 178 11.60 -18.55 -36.66
CA SER A 178 11.99 -19.39 -37.80
C SER A 178 13.44 -19.13 -38.24
N ALA A 179 13.88 -17.87 -38.27
CA ALA A 179 15.26 -17.51 -38.56
C ALA A 179 16.22 -18.06 -37.49
N GLN A 180 15.83 -18.02 -36.21
CA GLN A 180 16.62 -18.55 -35.09
C GLN A 180 16.71 -20.08 -35.10
N ASN A 181 15.62 -20.78 -35.46
CA ASN A 181 15.61 -22.24 -35.68
C ASN A 181 16.45 -22.65 -36.90
N THR A 182 16.50 -21.81 -37.94
CA THR A 182 17.34 -22.06 -39.12
C THR A 182 18.82 -21.77 -38.82
N LEU A 183 19.10 -20.78 -37.97
CA LEU A 183 20.45 -20.41 -37.52
C LEU A 183 21.04 -21.44 -36.55
N SER A 184 20.23 -22.05 -35.68
CA SER A 184 20.68 -23.15 -34.81
C SER A 184 20.96 -24.45 -35.58
N ALA A 185 20.28 -24.67 -36.72
CA ALA A 185 20.53 -25.78 -37.62
C ALA A 185 21.76 -25.59 -38.54
N SER A 186 22.28 -24.36 -38.69
CA SER A 186 23.36 -24.02 -39.62
C SER A 186 24.63 -23.49 -38.96
N ARG A 187 25.14 -24.18 -37.93
CA ARG A 187 26.53 -23.99 -37.45
C ARG A 187 27.54 -24.71 -38.36
N SER A 188 27.62 -24.35 -39.64
CA SER A 188 28.77 -24.66 -40.52
C SER A 188 28.66 -23.96 -41.87
N THR A 189 28.68 -22.63 -41.92
CA THR A 189 29.28 -21.92 -43.07
C THR A 189 29.59 -20.49 -42.71
N PHE A 190 30.78 -20.08 -43.12
CA PHE A 190 31.46 -18.83 -42.81
C PHE A 190 30.91 -17.68 -43.68
N GLU A 191 29.61 -17.37 -43.56
CA GLU A 191 28.97 -16.23 -44.22
C GLU A 191 28.28 -15.35 -43.18
N GLN A 192 29.08 -14.47 -42.57
CA GLN A 192 28.59 -13.21 -42.01
C GLN A 192 28.05 -12.36 -43.17
N VAL A 193 26.74 -12.41 -43.39
CA VAL A 193 26.04 -11.44 -44.24
C VAL A 193 25.10 -10.62 -43.36
N ASN A 194 25.49 -9.37 -43.18
CA ASN A 194 24.66 -8.28 -42.68
C ASN A 194 23.36 -8.17 -43.49
N ALA A 195 22.21 -8.41 -42.85
CA ALA A 195 20.89 -7.81 -43.08
C ALA A 195 19.85 -8.70 -42.39
N THR A 196 19.07 -8.21 -41.43
CA THR A 196 17.84 -7.48 -41.75
C THR A 196 17.51 -6.58 -40.57
N SER A 197 17.25 -5.29 -40.83
CA SER A 197 16.77 -4.32 -39.85
C SER A 197 15.44 -4.76 -39.23
N THR A 198 15.51 -5.52 -38.15
CA THR A 198 14.42 -5.66 -37.18
C THR A 198 14.77 -4.72 -36.04
N GLU A 199 13.95 -3.70 -35.79
CA GLU A 199 14.17 -2.82 -34.63
C GLU A 199 14.18 -3.70 -33.37
N PRO A 200 15.25 -3.67 -32.55
CA PRO A 200 15.39 -4.60 -31.44
C PRO A 200 14.29 -4.35 -30.40
N ILE A 201 13.58 -5.41 -30.04
CA ILE A 201 12.50 -5.34 -29.05
C ILE A 201 13.14 -5.31 -27.66
N PRO A 202 12.75 -4.38 -26.78
CA PRO A 202 13.25 -4.36 -25.42
C PRO A 202 12.71 -5.57 -24.64
N VAL A 203 13.59 -6.40 -24.11
CA VAL A 203 13.23 -7.50 -23.18
C VAL A 203 13.48 -7.11 -21.73
N ARG A 204 14.31 -6.09 -21.51
CA ARG A 204 14.54 -5.50 -20.20
C ARG A 204 14.48 -3.98 -20.28
N ILE A 205 13.72 -3.39 -19.36
CA ILE A 205 13.57 -1.94 -19.23
C ILE A 205 14.01 -1.59 -17.82
N VAL A 206 14.85 -0.58 -17.65
CA VAL A 206 15.13 0.02 -16.34
C VAL A 206 14.43 1.36 -16.31
N PHE A 207 13.54 1.54 -15.33
CA PHE A 207 12.78 2.76 -15.14
C PHE A 207 13.24 3.46 -13.87
N ASN A 208 13.80 4.66 -14.05
CA ASN A 208 14.28 5.49 -12.94
C ASN A 208 13.14 6.39 -12.45
N CYS A 209 12.62 6.10 -11.26
CA CYS A 209 11.64 6.95 -10.60
C CYS A 209 11.67 6.82 -9.07
N ALA A 210 11.18 7.85 -8.38
CA ALA A 210 10.87 7.75 -6.95
C ALA A 210 9.53 7.02 -6.78
N PRO A 211 9.44 5.94 -6.00
CA PRO A 211 8.22 5.12 -5.94
C PRO A 211 7.08 5.81 -5.18
N TYR A 212 7.40 6.45 -4.07
CA TYR A 212 6.47 7.20 -3.23
C TYR A 212 7.02 8.60 -2.95
N PHE A 213 6.13 9.56 -2.70
CA PHE A 213 6.56 10.90 -2.30
C PHE A 213 7.37 10.83 -1.00
N GLY A 214 8.60 11.36 -1.04
CA GLY A 214 9.51 11.37 0.11
C GLY A 214 10.44 10.16 0.21
N LEU A 215 10.30 9.15 -0.67
CA LEU A 215 11.30 8.09 -0.84
C LEU A 215 12.30 8.44 -1.95
N SER A 216 13.46 7.83 -1.90
CA SER A 216 14.56 8.02 -2.83
C SER A 216 14.23 7.48 -4.22
N GLU A 217 14.82 8.09 -5.25
CA GLU A 217 14.75 7.59 -6.62
C GLU A 217 15.45 6.23 -6.74
N ARG A 218 14.85 5.33 -7.52
CA ARG A 218 15.32 3.95 -7.70
C ARG A 218 15.29 3.55 -9.16
N ALA A 219 16.25 2.73 -9.55
CA ALA A 219 16.31 2.09 -10.86
C ALA A 219 15.52 0.77 -10.82
N ILE A 220 14.25 0.82 -11.24
CA ILE A 220 13.35 -0.34 -11.17
C ILE A 220 13.45 -1.12 -12.47
N ALA A 221 13.98 -2.34 -12.39
CA ALA A 221 14.13 -3.21 -13.56
C ALA A 221 12.84 -3.99 -13.84
N LEU A 222 12.40 -3.96 -15.10
CA LEU A 222 11.29 -4.73 -15.64
C LEU A 222 11.80 -5.76 -16.64
N ARG A 223 11.15 -6.92 -16.64
CA ARG A 223 11.23 -7.88 -17.73
C ARG A 223 9.98 -7.77 -18.59
N VAL A 224 10.19 -7.66 -19.89
CA VAL A 224 9.14 -7.66 -20.92
C VAL A 224 9.19 -9.01 -21.63
N GLY A 225 8.09 -9.75 -21.57
CA GLY A 225 7.88 -10.96 -22.37
C GLY A 225 6.86 -10.69 -23.47
N VAL A 226 7.04 -11.30 -24.63
CA VAL A 226 6.10 -11.22 -25.75
C VAL A 226 5.28 -12.51 -25.80
N LEU A 227 3.97 -12.39 -26.01
CA LEU A 227 3.04 -13.50 -26.19
C LEU A 227 2.55 -13.53 -27.65
N THR A 228 2.68 -14.69 -28.28
CA THR A 228 2.40 -14.91 -29.71
C THR A 228 1.16 -15.79 -29.97
N SER A 229 0.42 -16.16 -28.93
CA SER A 229 -0.71 -17.09 -29.02
C SER A 229 -2.01 -16.49 -29.55
N GLY A 230 -2.06 -15.17 -29.80
CA GLY A 230 -3.24 -14.42 -30.24
C GLY A 230 -3.10 -13.81 -31.63
N LYS A 231 -4.18 -13.18 -32.12
CA LYS A 231 -4.19 -12.44 -33.40
C LYS A 231 -3.38 -11.13 -33.31
N ASP A 232 -3.41 -10.50 -32.14
CA ASP A 232 -2.71 -9.25 -31.84
C ASP A 232 -1.53 -9.51 -30.88
N PRO A 233 -0.42 -8.77 -31.01
CA PRO A 233 0.73 -8.91 -30.11
C PRO A 233 0.36 -8.47 -28.69
N ALA A 234 0.68 -9.34 -27.73
CA ALA A 234 0.45 -9.10 -26.32
C ALA A 234 1.77 -9.22 -25.54
N PHE A 235 1.84 -8.55 -24.39
CA PHE A 235 3.06 -8.46 -23.59
C PHE A 235 2.80 -8.87 -22.15
N THR A 236 3.83 -9.38 -21.49
CA THR A 236 3.87 -9.56 -20.04
C THR A 236 4.93 -8.61 -19.50
N CYS A 237 4.60 -7.85 -18.46
CA CYS A 237 5.54 -6.96 -17.79
C CYS A 237 5.64 -7.40 -16.33
N ARG A 238 6.85 -7.63 -15.84
CA ARG A 238 7.09 -7.96 -14.42
C ARG A 238 8.26 -7.17 -13.86
N ILE A 239 8.09 -6.66 -12.66
CA ILE A 239 9.17 -6.07 -11.88
C ILE A 239 10.12 -7.21 -11.46
N VAL A 240 11.40 -7.03 -11.72
CA VAL A 240 12.45 -7.94 -11.28
C VAL A 240 12.68 -7.72 -9.79
N ASN A 241 12.67 -8.80 -9.00
CA ASN A 241 12.85 -8.77 -7.55
C ASN A 241 11.84 -7.86 -6.82
N GLU A 242 10.57 -7.88 -7.24
CA GLU A 242 9.50 -7.03 -6.69
C GLU A 242 9.39 -7.08 -5.16
N THR A 243 9.50 -8.27 -4.56
CA THR A 243 9.47 -8.44 -3.10
C THR A 243 10.63 -7.71 -2.41
N ALA A 244 11.85 -7.88 -2.91
CA ALA A 244 13.02 -7.21 -2.34
C ALA A 244 12.94 -5.69 -2.51
N LEU A 245 12.44 -5.21 -3.65
CA LEU A 245 12.16 -3.78 -3.84
C LEU A 245 11.15 -3.26 -2.80
N GLY A 246 10.10 -4.03 -2.52
CA GLY A 246 9.12 -3.74 -1.47
C GLY A 246 9.75 -3.61 -0.09
N GLU A 247 10.59 -4.59 0.30
CA GLU A 247 11.30 -4.61 1.58
C GLU A 247 12.26 -3.41 1.74
N GLU A 248 13.02 -3.09 0.69
CA GLU A 248 13.93 -1.93 0.70
C GLU A 248 13.18 -0.60 0.84
N MET A 249 12.03 -0.45 0.17
CA MET A 249 11.18 0.74 0.33
C MET A 249 10.58 0.83 1.73
N ALA A 250 10.18 -0.30 2.30
CA ALA A 250 9.59 -0.36 3.64
C ALA A 250 10.62 -0.03 4.72
N GLN A 251 11.85 -0.52 4.56
CA GLN A 251 12.97 -0.20 5.44
C GLN A 251 13.31 1.29 5.39
N GLU A 252 13.43 1.87 4.19
CA GLU A 252 13.65 3.31 4.01
C GLU A 252 12.53 4.12 4.66
N PHE A 253 11.26 3.75 4.43
CA PHE A 253 10.13 4.41 5.06
C PHE A 253 10.20 4.34 6.58
N ALA A 254 10.54 3.18 7.16
CA ALA A 254 10.64 3.01 8.59
C ALA A 254 11.76 3.87 9.21
N GLU A 255 12.90 3.99 8.54
CA GLU A 255 13.99 4.87 8.95
C GLU A 255 13.57 6.34 8.90
N LEU A 256 12.86 6.75 7.84
CA LEU A 256 12.36 8.13 7.72
C LEU A 256 11.33 8.49 8.80
N VAL A 257 10.43 7.56 9.15
CA VAL A 257 9.46 7.78 10.23
C VAL A 257 10.18 7.86 11.58
N LYS A 258 11.10 6.92 11.87
CA LYS A 258 11.91 6.93 13.10
C LYS A 258 12.70 8.22 13.25
N ALA A 259 13.33 8.69 12.17
CA ALA A 259 14.09 9.94 12.18
C ALA A 259 13.22 11.20 12.39
N SER A 260 11.93 11.13 12.03
CA SER A 260 11.00 12.26 12.18
C SER A 260 10.38 12.38 13.58
N LEU A 261 10.49 11.35 14.42
CA LEU A 261 9.86 11.29 15.74
C LEU A 261 10.90 11.34 16.85
N THR A 262 10.68 12.19 17.84
CA THR A 262 11.47 12.25 19.08
C THR A 262 10.74 11.50 20.20
N ASP A 263 11.42 10.53 20.82
CA ASP A 263 10.96 9.77 22.00
C ASP A 263 9.61 9.05 21.83
N THR A 264 9.24 8.67 20.61
CA THR A 264 8.07 7.83 20.35
C THR A 264 8.53 6.47 19.83
N PRO A 265 8.25 5.37 20.54
CA PRO A 265 8.55 4.02 20.05
C PRO A 265 7.95 3.76 18.67
N VAL A 266 8.75 3.16 17.79
CA VAL A 266 8.33 2.76 16.45
C VAL A 266 8.54 1.25 16.28
N ALA A 267 7.46 0.53 15.99
CA ALA A 267 7.46 -0.90 15.74
C ALA A 267 7.07 -1.20 14.29
N ILE A 268 7.61 -2.29 13.73
CA ILE A 268 7.20 -2.79 12.41
C ILE A 268 6.05 -3.78 12.61
N GLY A 269 4.97 -3.61 11.85
CA GLY A 269 3.74 -4.38 11.95
C GLY A 269 2.50 -3.49 12.10
N THR A 270 1.35 -4.13 12.29
CA THR A 270 0.06 -3.46 12.55
C THR A 270 -0.40 -3.72 13.97
N TYR A 271 -1.18 -2.78 14.52
CA TYR A 271 -1.81 -2.93 15.83
C TYR A 271 -3.33 -2.72 15.71
N GLU A 272 -4.08 -3.66 16.28
CA GLU A 272 -5.53 -3.57 16.41
C GLU A 272 -5.93 -3.81 17.87
N ALA A 273 -6.65 -2.85 18.45
CA ALA A 273 -7.30 -3.03 19.75
C ALA A 273 -8.51 -3.98 19.56
N LYS A 274 -8.61 -4.98 20.43
CA LYS A 274 -9.71 -5.96 20.45
C LYS A 274 -10.76 -5.59 21.49
#